data_AF-A0A2P6W5C5-F1
#
_entry.id   AF-A0A2P6W5C5-F1
#
_cell.length_a   1.000
_cell.length_b   1.000
_cell.length_c   1.000
_cell.angle_alpha   90.00
_cell.angle_beta   90.00
_cell.angle_gamma   90.00
#
_symmetry.space_group_name_H-M   'P 1'
#
loop_
_entity.id
_entity.type
_entity.pdbx_description
1 polymer ?
#
loop_
_entity_poly.entity_id
_entity_poly.type
_entity_poly.pdbx_seq_one_letter_code
_entity_poly.pdbx_strand_id
1 'polypeptide(L)'
;GEMAPDQTREISFDLNIGRSAENGVYSVPISLNYENEAGASLQKQDSTGIVVGGEPNIELGVNNEEGIPAGIKGTVTLRLVNRGEGTANFVKINTQEADGYRILSGNSVYLGDMNPDDYQTAELEVYANETADSAQIPVEIT
;
A
#
# COMPACT_ATOMS: atom_id res chain seq x y z
N GLY A 1 -37.68 21.73 6.52
CA GLY A 1 -38.95 21.86 5.77
C GLY A 1 -39.86 20.76 6.21
N GLU A 2 -41.18 20.96 6.12
CA GLU A 2 -42.16 19.98 6.61
C GLU A 2 -42.07 18.64 5.88
N MET A 3 -42.33 17.56 6.61
CA MET A 3 -42.37 16.19 6.10
C MET A 3 -43.74 15.60 6.40
N ALA A 4 -44.36 14.98 5.39
CA ALA A 4 -45.63 14.27 5.55
C ALA A 4 -45.41 12.94 6.30
N PRO A 5 -46.47 12.33 6.86
CA PRO A 5 -46.39 10.98 7.43
C PRO A 5 -45.79 9.99 6.42
N ASP A 6 -44.92 9.11 6.91
CA ASP A 6 -44.18 8.10 6.13
C ASP A 6 -43.28 8.65 5.01
N GLN A 7 -43.13 9.97 4.89
CA GLN A 7 -42.20 10.56 3.92
C GLN A 7 -40.75 10.30 4.36
N THR A 8 -39.93 9.84 3.41
CA THR A 8 -38.48 9.77 3.57
C THR A 8 -37.82 10.90 2.77
N ARG A 9 -36.77 11.51 3.32
CA ARG A 9 -35.91 12.45 2.61
C ARG A 9 -34.46 12.04 2.78
N GLU A 10 -33.72 12.05 1.68
CA GLU A 10 -32.28 11.83 1.66
C GLU A 10 -31.56 13.17 1.72
N ILE A 11 -30.47 13.23 2.49
CA ILE A 11 -29.60 14.40 2.59
C ILE A 11 -28.19 13.94 2.26
N SER A 12 -27.58 14.58 1.27
CA SER A 12 -26.21 14.30 0.86
C SER A 12 -25.34 15.52 1.17
N PHE A 13 -24.09 15.27 1.57
CA PHE A 13 -23.09 16.29 1.83
C PHE A 13 -21.72 15.78 1.38
N ASP A 14 -20.89 16.68 0.87
CA ASP A 14 -19.52 16.37 0.49
C ASP A 14 -18.59 16.56 1.68
N LEU A 15 -17.77 15.55 1.96
CA LEU A 15 -16.74 15.63 2.97
C LEU A 15 -15.37 15.80 2.31
N ASN A 16 -14.68 16.88 2.65
CA ASN A 16 -13.32 17.11 2.19
C ASN A 16 -12.33 16.61 3.25
N ILE A 17 -11.50 15.64 2.87
CA ILE A 17 -10.43 15.15 3.73
C ILE A 17 -9.21 16.06 3.56
N GLY A 18 -8.68 16.54 4.67
CA GLY A 18 -7.49 17.39 4.66
C GLY A 18 -6.28 16.63 4.12
N ARG A 19 -5.41 17.29 3.35
CA ARG A 19 -4.18 16.67 2.80
C ARG A 19 -3.21 16.12 3.85
N SER A 20 -3.34 16.59 5.09
CA SER A 20 -2.54 16.14 6.24
C SER A 20 -3.28 15.13 7.11
N ALA A 21 -4.45 14.64 6.69
CA ALA A 21 -5.14 13.59 7.42
C ALA A 21 -4.30 12.32 7.36
N GLU A 22 -4.07 11.71 8.52
CA GLU A 22 -3.31 10.48 8.61
C GLU A 22 -4.17 9.30 8.15
N ASN A 23 -3.50 8.21 7.77
CA ASN A 23 -4.19 6.96 7.48
C ASN A 23 -4.87 6.44 8.75
N GLY A 24 -6.17 6.16 8.68
CA GLY A 24 -6.93 5.71 9.84
C GLY A 24 -8.43 5.65 9.61
N VAL A 25 -9.12 5.23 10.67
CA VAL A 25 -10.58 5.22 10.72
C VAL A 25 -11.05 6.42 11.54
N TYR A 26 -11.83 7.29 10.92
CA TYR A 26 -12.35 8.50 11.54
C TYR A 26 -13.85 8.34 11.80
N SER A 27 -14.29 8.72 13.00
CA SER A 27 -15.72 8.77 13.33
C SER A 27 -16.29 10.13 12.91
N VAL A 28 -17.33 10.11 12.09
CA VAL A 28 -18.07 11.28 11.65
C VAL A 28 -19.38 11.33 12.43
N PRO A 29 -19.53 12.24 13.41
CA PRO A 29 -20.78 12.41 14.13
C PRO A 29 -21.83 13.09 13.24
N ILE A 30 -23.05 12.57 13.26
CA ILE A 30 -24.21 13.08 12.53
C ILE A 30 -25.22 13.56 13.57
N SER A 31 -25.62 14.83 13.48
CA SER A 31 -26.65 15.40 14.37
C SER A 31 -27.83 15.90 13.54
N LEU A 32 -29.00 15.35 13.82
CA LEU A 32 -30.27 15.76 13.24
C LEU A 32 -31.07 16.53 14.29
N ASN A 33 -31.27 17.82 14.05
CA ASN A 33 -32.20 18.63 14.82
C ASN A 33 -33.51 18.74 14.04
N TYR A 34 -34.63 18.49 14.71
CA TYR A 34 -35.97 18.55 14.10
C TYR A 34 -37.00 19.03 15.13
N GLU A 35 -38.15 19.50 14.64
CA GLU A 35 -39.29 19.84 15.47
C GLU A 35 -40.39 18.79 15.26
N ASN A 36 -41.05 18.36 16.32
CA ASN A 36 -42.18 17.44 16.21
C ASN A 36 -43.52 18.19 16.08
N GLU A 37 -44.62 17.45 15.88
CA GLU A 37 -45.96 18.04 15.73
C GLU A 37 -46.43 18.89 16.92
N ALA A 38 -45.85 18.67 18.11
CA ALA A 38 -46.15 19.45 19.32
C ALA A 38 -45.33 20.74 19.43
N GLY A 39 -44.51 21.07 18.41
CA GLY A 39 -43.62 22.23 18.42
C GLY A 39 -42.38 22.07 19.29
N ALA A 40 -42.07 20.84 19.75
CA ALA A 40 -40.91 20.58 20.57
C ALA A 40 -39.68 20.34 19.68
N SER A 41 -38.60 21.10 19.92
CA SER A 41 -37.30 20.86 19.31
C SER A 41 -36.63 19.62 19.90
N LEU A 42 -36.23 18.70 19.03
CA LEU A 42 -35.61 17.43 19.35
C LEU A 42 -34.29 17.30 18.61
N GLN A 43 -33.38 16.54 19.20
CA GLN A 43 -32.09 16.19 18.59
C GLN A 43 -31.93 14.67 18.59
N LYS A 44 -31.47 14.13 17.46
CA LYS A 44 -30.99 12.77 17.33
C LYS A 44 -29.53 12.80 16.91
N GLN A 45 -28.69 12.01 17.58
CA GLN A 45 -27.28 11.86 17.24
C GLN A 45 -27.04 10.44 16.74
N ASP A 46 -26.17 10.32 15.75
CA ASP A 46 -25.66 9.07 15.22
C ASP A 46 -24.19 9.26 14.81
N SER A 47 -23.51 8.21 14.39
CA SER A 47 -22.15 8.30 13.86
C SER A 47 -21.89 7.26 12.80
N THR A 48 -21.08 7.62 11.80
CA THR A 48 -20.56 6.69 10.81
C THR A 48 -19.04 6.72 10.78
N GLY A 49 -18.41 5.61 10.42
CA GLY A 49 -16.98 5.56 10.17
C GLY A 49 -16.64 5.93 8.73
N ILE A 50 -15.54 6.64 8.54
CA ILE A 50 -14.88 6.80 7.23
C ILE A 50 -13.46 6.26 7.34
N VAL A 51 -13.00 5.59 6.28
CA VAL A 51 -11.60 5.19 6.15
C VAL A 51 -10.90 6.29 5.38
N VAL A 52 -9.93 6.92 6.02
CA VAL A 52 -9.00 7.83 5.36
C VAL A 52 -7.74 7.03 5.16
N GLY A 53 -7.38 6.79 3.91
CA GLY A 53 -6.17 6.06 3.60
C GLY A 53 -6.01 5.87 2.11
N GLY A 54 -4.78 5.96 1.65
CA GLY A 54 -4.41 5.52 0.32
C GLY A 54 -4.12 4.02 0.26
N GLU A 55 -4.08 3.47 -0.95
CA GLU A 55 -3.53 2.14 -1.17
C GLU A 55 -2.01 2.26 -1.41
N PRO A 56 -1.19 1.34 -0.88
CA PRO A 56 0.22 1.27 -1.23
C PRO A 56 0.38 0.86 -2.70
N ASN A 57 1.43 1.34 -3.36
CA ASN A 57 1.79 0.92 -4.72
C ASN A 57 3.31 0.79 -4.81
N ILE A 58 3.80 -0.43 -4.70
CA ILE A 58 5.24 -0.72 -4.72
C ILE A 58 5.71 -0.95 -6.15
N GLU A 59 6.60 -0.08 -6.62
CA GLU A 59 7.30 -0.25 -7.88
C GLU A 59 8.70 -0.78 -7.65
N LEU A 60 9.10 -1.76 -8.47
CA LEU A 60 10.44 -2.34 -8.47
C LEU A 60 11.27 -1.77 -9.62
N GLY A 61 12.41 -1.19 -9.27
CA GLY A 61 13.52 -0.92 -10.19
C GLY A 61 14.67 -1.88 -9.94
N VAL A 62 15.33 -2.32 -11.01
CA VAL A 62 16.57 -3.09 -10.93
C VAL A 62 17.72 -2.16 -11.30
N ASN A 63 18.70 -2.02 -10.41
CA ASN A 63 19.89 -1.21 -10.66
C ASN A 63 21.07 -2.13 -10.98
N ASN A 64 21.01 -2.76 -12.15
CA ASN A 64 22.15 -3.46 -12.75
C ASN A 64 22.20 -3.12 -14.23
N GLU A 65 23.09 -2.18 -14.59
CA GLU A 65 23.29 -1.76 -15.98
C GLU A 65 24.09 -2.80 -16.77
N GLU A 66 24.87 -3.65 -16.09
CA GLU A 66 25.66 -4.73 -16.68
C GLU A 66 25.23 -6.09 -16.10
N GLY A 67 25.08 -7.10 -16.97
CA GLY A 67 24.76 -8.46 -16.54
C GLY A 67 25.90 -9.13 -15.78
N ILE A 68 25.61 -10.19 -15.02
CA ILE A 68 26.63 -10.96 -14.28
C ILE A 68 27.21 -12.03 -15.24
N PRO A 69 28.53 -12.01 -15.55
CA PRO A 69 29.16 -13.02 -16.39
C PRO A 69 29.04 -14.44 -15.82
N ALA A 70 28.98 -15.43 -16.71
CA ALA A 70 28.96 -16.83 -16.32
C ALA A 70 30.22 -17.22 -15.52
N GLY A 71 30.04 -18.06 -14.50
CA GLY A 71 31.12 -18.59 -13.67
C GLY A 71 31.60 -17.66 -12.56
N ILE A 72 31.04 -16.46 -12.40
CA ILE A 72 31.41 -15.53 -11.33
C ILE A 72 30.23 -15.16 -10.42
N LYS A 73 30.58 -14.66 -9.23
CA LYS A 73 29.64 -14.06 -8.29
C LYS A 73 29.38 -12.61 -8.68
N GLY A 74 28.14 -12.16 -8.52
CA GLY A 74 27.76 -10.77 -8.66
C GLY A 74 26.64 -10.40 -7.69
N THR A 75 26.38 -9.10 -7.58
CA THR A 75 25.31 -8.56 -6.73
C THR A 75 24.24 -7.97 -7.62
N VAL A 76 22.98 -8.26 -7.31
CA VAL A 76 21.81 -7.61 -7.92
C VAL A 76 21.21 -6.66 -6.90
N THR A 77 21.26 -5.37 -7.18
CA THR A 77 20.64 -4.35 -6.33
C THR A 77 19.23 -4.04 -6.84
N LEU A 78 18.25 -4.31 -5.99
CA LEU A 78 16.84 -4.02 -6.22
C LEU A 78 16.48 -2.74 -5.47
N ARG A 79 15.79 -1.82 -6.13
CA ARG A 79 15.27 -0.59 -5.52
C ARG A 79 13.75 -0.60 -5.59
N LEU A 80 13.10 -0.56 -4.43
CA LEU A 80 11.66 -0.54 -4.30
C LEU A 80 11.24 0.87 -3.91
N VAL A 81 10.16 1.37 -4.51
CA VAL A 81 9.61 2.70 -4.21
C VAL A 81 8.11 2.55 -3.98
N ASN A 82 7.60 3.12 -2.89
CA ASN A 82 6.16 3.22 -2.69
C ASN A 82 5.63 4.50 -3.32
N ARG A 83 4.97 4.37 -4.47
CA ARG A 83 4.28 5.47 -5.18
C ARG A 83 2.79 5.56 -4.82
N GLY A 84 2.34 4.75 -3.88
CA GLY A 84 0.97 4.79 -3.38
C GLY A 84 0.79 5.87 -2.32
N GLU A 85 -0.47 6.12 -1.98
CA GLU A 85 -0.85 7.04 -0.90
C GLU A 85 -0.95 6.30 0.45
N GLY A 86 -0.88 4.96 0.44
CA GLY A 86 -0.90 4.10 1.63
C GLY A 86 0.49 3.60 2.05
N THR A 87 0.65 3.25 3.33
CA THR A 87 1.84 2.54 3.84
C THR A 87 1.76 1.05 3.50
N ALA A 88 2.80 0.51 2.87
CA ALA A 88 2.95 -0.94 2.73
C ALA A 88 3.65 -1.47 3.98
N ASN A 89 3.01 -2.39 4.71
CA ASN A 89 3.58 -2.92 5.95
C ASN A 89 4.24 -4.27 5.72
N PHE A 90 5.30 -4.55 6.48
CA PHE A 90 6.01 -5.83 6.46
C PHE A 90 6.55 -6.25 5.09
N VAL A 91 6.92 -5.26 4.26
CA VAL A 91 7.36 -5.49 2.88
C VAL A 91 8.54 -6.45 2.86
N LYS A 92 8.41 -7.45 2.00
CA LYS A 92 9.39 -8.52 1.85
C LYS A 92 9.59 -8.84 0.38
N ILE A 93 10.84 -9.07 0.02
CA ILE A 93 11.22 -9.63 -1.26
C ILE A 93 11.45 -11.12 -1.09
N ASN A 94 10.91 -11.91 -2.02
CA ASN A 94 11.20 -13.32 -2.15
C ASN A 94 11.78 -13.58 -3.54
N THR A 95 12.74 -14.48 -3.62
CA THR A 95 13.30 -14.99 -4.86
C THR A 95 13.46 -16.50 -4.75
N GLN A 96 13.74 -17.16 -5.86
CA GLN A 96 13.93 -18.60 -5.91
C GLN A 96 15.16 -18.92 -6.76
N GLU A 97 15.82 -20.03 -6.42
CA GLU A 97 16.85 -20.58 -7.28
C GLU A 97 16.21 -21.20 -8.53
N ALA A 98 16.91 -21.12 -9.65
CA ALA A 98 16.50 -21.73 -10.90
C ALA A 98 17.73 -22.17 -11.69
N ASP A 99 17.50 -22.87 -12.80
CA ASP A 99 18.59 -23.26 -13.69
C ASP A 99 19.33 -22.01 -14.22
N GLY A 100 20.66 -22.07 -14.14
CA GLY A 100 21.55 -21.02 -14.63
C GLY A 100 22.12 -20.07 -13.56
N TYR A 101 21.61 -20.10 -12.32
CA TYR A 101 22.21 -19.33 -11.22
C TYR A 101 21.94 -19.97 -9.84
N ARG A 102 22.59 -19.44 -8.79
CA ARG A 102 22.34 -19.76 -7.38
C ARG A 102 22.28 -18.49 -6.55
N ILE A 103 21.43 -18.47 -5.53
CA ILE A 103 21.30 -17.33 -4.62
C ILE A 103 22.16 -17.59 -3.38
N LEU A 104 23.10 -16.70 -3.09
CA LEU A 104 24.06 -16.85 -2.00
C LEU A 104 23.64 -16.10 -0.72
N SER A 105 22.91 -14.99 -0.86
CA SER A 105 22.49 -14.11 0.25
C SER A 105 21.25 -14.61 1.02
N GLY A 106 20.68 -15.74 0.61
CA GLY A 106 19.36 -16.19 1.05
C GLY A 106 18.25 -15.72 0.10
N ASN A 107 17.15 -16.48 0.07
CA ASN A 107 16.08 -16.32 -0.91
C ASN A 107 15.02 -15.28 -0.51
N SER A 108 15.26 -14.54 0.56
CA SER A 108 14.33 -13.53 1.03
C SER A 108 14.97 -12.41 1.84
N VAL A 109 14.49 -11.18 1.60
CA VAL A 109 14.94 -9.96 2.28
C VAL A 109 13.72 -9.23 2.85
N TYR A 110 13.75 -8.97 4.16
CA TYR A 110 12.72 -8.18 4.84
C TYR A 110 13.11 -6.70 4.86
N LEU A 111 12.23 -5.83 4.37
CA LEU A 111 12.47 -4.39 4.23
C LEU A 111 11.70 -3.56 5.27
N GLY A 112 10.72 -4.15 5.94
CA GLY A 112 9.89 -3.45 6.93
C GLY A 112 8.77 -2.65 6.27
N ASP A 113 8.35 -1.59 6.95
CA ASP A 113 7.25 -0.75 6.48
C ASP A 113 7.78 0.31 5.50
N MET A 114 7.05 0.54 4.41
CA MET A 114 7.37 1.55 3.40
C MET A 114 6.23 2.57 3.32
N ASN A 115 6.48 3.78 3.83
CA ASN A 115 5.53 4.88 3.75
C ASN A 115 5.41 5.43 2.32
N PRO A 116 4.37 6.21 1.99
CA PRO A 116 4.31 6.96 0.74
C PRO A 116 5.60 7.75 0.48
N ASP A 117 6.06 7.74 -0.78
CA ASP A 117 7.31 8.36 -1.27
C ASP A 117 8.62 7.77 -0.70
N ASP A 118 8.54 6.75 0.16
CA ASP A 118 9.71 6.05 0.69
C ASP A 118 10.30 5.09 -0.34
N TYR A 119 11.61 4.82 -0.22
CA TYR A 119 12.30 3.82 -1.03
C TYR A 119 13.25 2.99 -0.18
N GLN A 120 13.34 1.71 -0.53
CA GLN A 120 14.24 0.77 0.11
C GLN A 120 15.07 0.04 -0.93
N THR A 121 16.24 -0.45 -0.51
CA THR A 121 17.13 -1.23 -1.36
C THR A 121 17.36 -2.62 -0.77
N ALA A 122 17.35 -3.63 -1.64
CA ALA A 122 17.76 -4.98 -1.30
C ALA A 122 18.92 -5.42 -2.20
N GLU A 123 19.85 -6.17 -1.63
CA GLU A 123 20.96 -6.76 -2.36
C GLU A 123 20.80 -8.28 -2.38
N LEU A 124 20.87 -8.86 -3.57
CA LEU A 124 20.92 -10.30 -3.76
C LEU A 124 22.30 -10.69 -4.26
N GLU A 125 23.01 -11.52 -3.51
CA GLU A 125 24.25 -12.13 -3.98
C GLU A 125 23.91 -13.36 -4.83
N VAL A 126 24.45 -13.40 -6.05
CA VAL A 126 24.12 -14.40 -7.05
C VAL A 126 25.40 -14.99 -7.63
N TYR A 127 25.42 -16.30 -7.83
CA TYR A 127 26.44 -16.95 -8.66
C TYR A 127 25.81 -17.36 -9.99
N ALA A 128 26.35 -16.84 -11.10
CA ALA A 128 25.94 -17.26 -12.44
C ALA A 128 26.66 -18.57 -12.80
N ASN A 129 25.90 -19.61 -13.16
CA ASN A 129 26.50 -20.91 -13.49
C ASN A 129 27.34 -20.81 -14.78
N GLU A 130 28.45 -21.54 -14.84
CA GLU A 130 29.39 -21.51 -15.98
C GLU A 130 28.76 -21.86 -17.33
N THR A 131 27.69 -22.67 -17.31
CA THR A 131 26.98 -23.13 -18.52
C THR A 131 25.75 -22.29 -18.85
N ALA A 132 25.51 -21.19 -18.13
CA ALA A 132 24.32 -20.36 -18.34
C ALA A 132 24.55 -19.34 -19.46
N ASP A 133 23.76 -19.45 -20.55
CA ASP A 133 23.74 -18.44 -21.61
C ASP A 133 22.96 -17.18 -21.18
N SER A 134 21.90 -17.36 -20.40
CA SER A 134 21.13 -16.30 -19.74
C SER A 134 20.31 -16.89 -18.60
N ALA A 135 19.97 -16.07 -17.61
CA ALA A 135 19.02 -16.45 -16.58
C ALA A 135 18.18 -15.27 -16.11
N GLN A 136 16.95 -15.54 -15.70
CA GLN A 136 16.04 -14.56 -15.14
C GLN A 136 15.80 -14.91 -13.68
N ILE A 137 16.02 -13.94 -12.80
CA ILE A 137 15.77 -14.10 -11.37
C ILE A 137 14.34 -13.60 -11.12
N PRO A 138 13.37 -14.49 -10.82
CA PRO A 138 12.04 -14.06 -10.44
C PRO A 138 12.13 -13.39 -9.06
N VAL A 139 11.48 -12.23 -8.96
CA VAL A 139 11.37 -11.45 -7.73
C VAL A 139 9.89 -11.26 -7.44
N GLU A 140 9.47 -11.66 -6.25
CA GLU A 140 8.12 -11.48 -5.75
C GLU A 140 8.15 -10.52 -4.56
N ILE A 141 7.20 -9.59 -4.54
CA ILE A 141 7.01 -8.60 -3.46
C ILE A 141 5.73 -8.96 -2.74
N THR A 142 5.81 -9.05 -1.42
CA THR A 142 4.68 -9.34 -0.51
C THR A 142 4.65 -8.34 0.62
#